data_AF-D9PGK4-F1
#
_entry.id   AF-D9PGK4-F1
#
_cell.length_a   1.000
_cell.length_b   1.000
_cell.length_c   1.000
_cell.angle_alpha   90.00
_cell.angle_beta   90.00
_cell.angle_gamma   90.00
#
_symmetry.space_group_name_H-M   'P 1'
#
loop_
_entity.id
_entity.type
_entity.pdbx_description
1 polymer ?
#
loop_
_entity_poly.entity_id
_entity_poly.type
_entity_poly.pdbx_seq_one_letter_code
_entity_poly.pdbx_strand_id
1 'polypeptide(L)'
;IARALEFQVGLSWEMARKGTILEQRHAWHNDGAAFREFVTETRKFTFGRGTGLPGRVWEQKAVCWIADVAQDANVPRSAIASRAGLTRAIALNRCSLTAKWSV
;
A
#
# COMPACT_ATOMS: atom_id res chain seq x y z
N ILE A 1 -4.90 -13.04 3.24
CA ILE A 1 -4.09 -12.21 4.17
C ILE A 1 -4.95 -11.07 4.73
N ALA A 2 -5.31 -10.04 3.96
CA ALA A 2 -6.06 -8.88 4.48
C ALA A 2 -7.33 -9.25 5.26
N ARG A 3 -8.20 -10.10 4.68
CA ARG A 3 -9.39 -10.64 5.36
C ARG A 3 -9.09 -11.36 6.69
N ALA A 4 -8.03 -12.16 6.74
CA ALA A 4 -7.66 -12.94 7.92
C ALA A 4 -7.10 -12.08 9.06
N LEU A 5 -6.63 -10.87 8.72
CA LEU A 5 -6.12 -9.87 9.66
C LEU A 5 -7.12 -8.71 9.84
N GLU A 6 -8.36 -8.90 9.41
CA GLU A 6 -9.46 -7.93 9.51
C GLU A 6 -9.18 -6.55 8.89
N PHE A 7 -8.23 -6.46 7.95
CA PHE A 7 -8.04 -5.26 7.15
C PHE A 7 -9.20 -5.11 6.16
N GLN A 8 -9.68 -3.88 5.99
CA GLN A 8 -10.77 -3.56 5.08
C GLN A 8 -10.31 -3.41 3.63
N VAL A 9 -9.03 -3.09 3.40
CA VAL A 9 -8.44 -2.88 2.08
C VAL A 9 -7.02 -3.47 2.03
N GLY A 10 -6.69 -4.10 0.92
CA GLY A 10 -5.34 -4.55 0.59
C GLY A 10 -4.95 -4.08 -0.81
N LEU A 11 -3.75 -3.51 -0.95
CA LEU A 11 -3.24 -2.99 -2.22
C LEU A 11 -1.88 -3.58 -2.51
N SER A 12 -1.65 -3.99 -3.76
CA SER A 12 -0.33 -4.38 -4.22
C SER A 12 0.24 -3.32 -5.17
N TRP A 13 1.53 -3.06 -4.99
CA TRP A 13 2.28 -2.09 -5.76
C TRP A 13 3.42 -2.79 -6.45
N GLU A 14 3.65 -2.51 -7.73
CA GLU A 14 4.79 -3.04 -8.46
C GLU A 14 5.60 -1.92 -9.09
N MET A 15 6.90 -2.19 -9.25
CA MET A 15 7.81 -1.28 -9.91
C MET A 15 7.40 -1.12 -11.38
N ALA A 16 7.29 0.13 -11.82
CA ALA A 16 7.03 0.53 -13.19
C ALA A 16 8.09 1.51 -13.68
N ARG A 17 8.01 1.92 -14.94
CA ARG A 17 8.88 2.92 -15.61
C ARG A 17 10.36 2.77 -15.26
N LYS A 18 11.01 1.74 -15.80
CA LYS A 18 12.42 1.41 -15.55
C LYS A 18 12.79 1.26 -14.05
N GLY A 19 11.80 0.99 -13.17
CA GLY A 19 12.01 0.79 -11.73
C GLY A 19 12.13 2.09 -10.92
N THR A 20 11.57 3.20 -11.42
CA THR A 20 11.66 4.52 -10.74
C THR A 20 10.46 4.86 -9.89
N ILE A 21 9.30 4.23 -10.16
CA ILE A 21 8.05 4.47 -9.43
C ILE A 21 7.33 3.15 -9.14
N LEU A 22 6.44 3.20 -8.16
CA LEU A 22 5.45 2.16 -7.88
C LEU A 22 4.08 2.54 -8.45
N GLU A 23 3.43 1.57 -9.09
CA GLU A 23 2.06 1.66 -9.59
C GLU A 23 1.18 0.59 -8.93
N GLN A 24 -0.10 0.90 -8.70
CA GLN A 24 -1.05 -0.07 -8.15
C GLN A 24 -1.31 -1.16 -9.20
N ARG A 25 -1.13 -2.43 -8.81
CA ARG A 25 -1.38 -3.59 -9.68
C ARG A 25 -2.63 -4.36 -9.32
N HIS A 26 -2.75 -4.71 -8.05
CA HIS A 26 -3.91 -5.44 -7.54
C HIS A 26 -4.49 -4.70 -6.35
N ALA A 27 -5.79 -4.88 -6.17
CA ALA A 27 -6.51 -4.37 -5.03
C ALA A 27 -7.54 -5.39 -4.58
N TRP A 28 -7.76 -5.44 -3.28
CA TRP A 28 -8.84 -6.16 -2.64
C TRP A 28 -9.44 -5.23 -1.59
N HIS A 29 -10.74 -5.33 -1.36
CA HIS A 29 -11.42 -4.61 -0.30
C HIS A 29 -12.66 -5.37 0.17
N ASN A 30 -13.12 -5.09 1.39
CA ASN A 30 -14.45 -5.49 1.87
C ASN A 30 -15.54 -4.74 1.10
N ASP A 31 -16.78 -5.24 1.14
CA ASP A 31 -17.91 -4.53 0.55
C ASP A 31 -18.09 -3.13 1.15
N GLY A 32 -18.49 -2.18 0.33
CA GLY A 32 -18.69 -0.78 0.71
C GLY A 32 -18.28 0.19 -0.39
N ALA A 33 -19.14 1.16 -0.67
CA ALA A 33 -18.88 2.18 -1.70
C ALA A 33 -17.61 3.00 -1.38
N ALA A 34 -17.39 3.33 -0.11
CA ALA A 34 -16.24 4.12 0.32
C ALA A 34 -14.89 3.39 0.07
N PHE A 35 -14.81 2.08 0.31
CA PHE A 35 -13.59 1.31 0.02
C PHE A 35 -13.34 1.16 -1.48
N ARG A 36 -14.41 0.96 -2.27
CA ARG A 36 -14.32 0.92 -3.73
C ARG A 36 -13.82 2.26 -4.29
N GLU A 37 -14.35 3.38 -3.79
CA GLU A 37 -13.91 4.71 -4.18
C GLU A 37 -12.43 4.92 -3.80
N PHE A 38 -12.05 4.58 -2.57
CA PHE A 38 -10.66 4.66 -2.13
C PHE A 38 -9.70 3.89 -3.03
N VAL A 39 -10.03 2.65 -3.41
CA VAL A 39 -9.22 1.82 -4.32
C VAL A 39 -9.14 2.45 -5.72
N THR A 40 -10.27 2.97 -6.21
CA THR A 40 -10.36 3.60 -7.55
C THR A 40 -9.51 4.87 -7.61
N GLU A 41 -9.66 5.75 -6.62
CA GLU A 41 -8.93 6.99 -6.55
C GLU A 41 -7.44 6.77 -6.28
N THR A 42 -7.09 5.79 -5.43
CA THR A 42 -5.70 5.42 -5.16
C THR A 42 -4.96 4.99 -6.43
N ARG A 43 -5.65 4.42 -7.43
CA ARG A 43 -5.05 3.99 -8.70
C ARG A 43 -4.41 5.13 -9.50
N LYS A 44 -4.79 6.39 -9.23
CA LYS A 44 -4.23 7.60 -9.86
C LYS A 44 -2.88 8.01 -9.27
N PHE A 45 -2.50 7.43 -8.12
CA PHE A 45 -1.27 7.76 -7.42
C PHE A 45 -0.12 6.85 -7.86
N THR A 46 1.06 7.45 -7.98
CA THR A 46 2.33 6.74 -8.10
C THR A 46 3.24 7.15 -6.95
N PHE A 47 4.15 6.27 -6.56
CA PHE A 47 5.05 6.52 -5.43
C PHE A 47 6.51 6.33 -5.84
N GLY A 48 7.32 7.37 -5.62
CA GLY A 48 8.78 7.25 -5.65
C GLY A 48 9.32 6.59 -4.38
N ARG A 49 10.63 6.35 -4.33
CA ARG A 49 11.30 5.90 -3.09
C ARG A 49 11.07 6.93 -1.98
N GLY A 50 10.78 6.46 -0.77
CA GLY A 50 10.52 7.30 0.40
C GLY A 50 9.15 8.00 0.43
N THR A 51 8.43 8.10 -0.70
CA THR A 51 7.14 8.81 -0.77
C THR A 51 5.95 7.91 -0.45
N GLY A 52 5.09 8.32 0.48
CA GLY A 52 3.96 7.49 0.87
C GLY A 52 4.40 6.23 1.60
N LEU A 53 3.44 5.51 2.18
CA LEU A 53 3.71 4.21 2.80
C LEU A 53 4.38 3.20 1.82
N PRO A 54 3.94 3.04 0.55
CA PRO A 54 4.60 2.13 -0.38
C PRO A 54 6.05 2.52 -0.68
N GLY A 55 6.33 3.81 -0.86
CA GLY A 55 7.67 4.31 -1.13
C GLY A 55 8.62 4.16 0.06
N ARG A 56 8.13 4.34 1.29
CA ARG A 56 8.93 4.13 2.51
C ARG A 56 9.40 2.69 2.65
N VAL A 57 8.50 1.73 2.46
CA VAL A 57 8.85 0.30 2.49
C VAL A 57 9.83 -0.06 1.39
N TRP A 58 9.67 0.53 0.20
CA TRP A 58 10.59 0.33 -0.92
C TRP A 58 11.99 0.89 -0.63
N GLU A 59 12.07 2.03 0.06
CA GLU A 59 13.32 2.67 0.48
C GLU A 59 14.01 1.90 1.60
N GLN A 60 13.30 1.64 2.70
CA GLN A 60 13.84 1.09 3.95
C GLN A 60 14.08 -0.42 3.90
N LYS A 61 13.50 -1.12 2.91
CA LYS A 61 13.53 -2.59 2.81
C LYS A 61 12.94 -3.29 4.05
N ALA A 62 12.11 -2.60 4.81
CA ALA A 62 11.51 -3.07 6.05
C ALA A 62 9.98 -2.92 6.04
N VAL A 63 9.32 -3.57 6.98
CA VAL A 63 7.88 -3.36 7.23
C VAL A 63 7.70 -1.97 7.84
N CYS A 64 6.74 -1.19 7.33
CA CYS A 64 6.36 0.10 7.89
C CYS A 64 4.89 0.08 8.33
N TRP A 65 4.60 0.82 9.40
CA TRP A 65 3.28 0.94 9.99
C TRP A 65 2.89 2.41 10.13
N ILE A 66 1.60 2.68 10.03
CA ILE A 66 0.99 3.99 10.29
C ILE A 66 -0.07 3.79 11.36
N ALA A 67 0.12 4.44 12.51
CA ALA A 67 -0.81 4.41 13.63
C ALA A 67 -2.04 5.31 13.39
N ASP A 68 -1.83 6.42 12.68
CA ASP A 68 -2.89 7.34 12.25
C ASP A 68 -2.55 7.97 10.90
N VAL A 69 -3.33 7.62 9.87
CA VAL A 69 -3.18 8.11 8.50
C VAL A 69 -3.44 9.62 8.38
N ALA A 70 -4.26 10.20 9.25
CA ALA A 70 -4.53 11.64 9.22
C ALA A 70 -3.34 12.46 9.74
N GLN A 71 -2.50 11.87 10.60
CA GLN A 71 -1.36 12.55 11.23
C GLN A 71 -0.03 12.30 10.50
N ASP A 72 0.03 11.31 9.60
CA ASP A 72 1.24 11.02 8.84
C ASP A 72 1.40 12.00 7.67
N ALA A 73 2.32 12.95 7.82
CA ALA A 73 2.61 13.99 6.83
C ALA A 73 3.08 13.45 5.47
N ASN A 74 3.54 12.19 5.42
CA ASN A 74 4.02 11.53 4.21
C ASN A 74 3.03 10.46 3.73
N VAL A 75 1.73 10.80 3.75
CA VAL A 75 0.68 10.03 3.08
C VAL A 75 -0.07 10.94 2.10
N PRO A 76 0.36 11.00 0.82
CA PRO A 76 -0.23 11.87 -0.20
C PRO A 76 -1.73 11.69 -0.44
N ARG A 77 -2.30 10.57 0.03
CA ARG A 77 -3.71 10.18 -0.14
C ARG A 77 -4.46 10.03 1.19
N SER A 78 -3.98 10.69 2.24
CA SER A 78 -4.59 10.63 3.59
C SER A 78 -6.04 11.08 3.58
N ALA A 79 -6.37 12.18 2.90
CA ALA A 79 -7.74 12.68 2.80
C ALA A 79 -8.72 11.64 2.23
N ILE A 80 -8.30 10.89 1.21
CA ILE A 80 -9.13 9.85 0.58
C ILE A 80 -9.28 8.64 1.52
N ALA A 81 -8.21 8.27 2.22
CA ALA A 81 -8.25 7.23 3.25
C ALA A 81 -9.22 7.60 4.39
N SER A 82 -9.14 8.84 4.89
CA SER A 82 -10.01 9.35 5.95
C SER A 82 -11.48 9.34 5.56
N ARG A 83 -11.83 9.73 4.31
CA ARG A 83 -13.21 9.63 3.80
C ARG A 83 -13.73 8.18 3.79
N ALA A 84 -12.84 7.21 3.62
CA ALA A 84 -13.17 5.79 3.69
C ALA A 84 -13.11 5.21 5.11
N GLY A 85 -12.85 6.03 6.14
CA GLY A 85 -12.71 5.58 7.53
C GLY A 85 -11.44 4.77 7.80
N LEU A 86 -10.45 4.81 6.89
CA LEU A 86 -9.20 4.08 7.03
C LEU A 86 -8.19 4.91 7.83
N THR A 87 -7.90 4.47 9.06
CA THR A 87 -7.05 5.22 9.99
C THR A 87 -5.66 4.59 10.17
N ARG A 88 -5.50 3.29 9.90
CA ARG A 88 -4.26 2.56 10.12
C ARG A 88 -3.82 1.85 8.86
N ALA A 89 -2.52 1.68 8.70
CA ALA A 89 -1.97 0.97 7.55
C ALA A 89 -0.67 0.25 7.91
N ILE A 90 -0.44 -0.87 7.24
CA ILE A 90 0.82 -1.61 7.23
C ILE A 90 1.23 -1.84 5.79
N ALA A 91 2.51 -1.78 5.50
CA ALA A 91 3.06 -2.24 4.23
C ALA A 91 4.37 -2.98 4.45
N LEU A 92 4.64 -3.92 3.55
CA LEU A 92 5.83 -4.74 3.53
C LEU A 92 6.24 -4.99 2.08
N ASN A 93 7.53 -5.20 1.83
CA ASN A 93 7.98 -5.63 0.51
C ASN A 93 7.48 -7.04 0.25
N ARG A 94 7.10 -7.30 -1.01
CA ARG A 94 6.87 -8.68 -1.43
C ARG A 94 8.20 -9.42 -1.32
N CYS A 95 8.23 -10.43 -0.44
CA CYS A 95 9.36 -11.34 -0.39
C CYS A 95 9.32 -12.21 -1.64
N SER A 96 10.32 -12.13 -2.51
CA SER A 96 10.52 -13.13 -3.56
C SER A 96 11.44 -14.21 -3.00
N LEU A 97 10.85 -15.25 -2.40
CA LEU A 97 11.59 -16.47 -2.09
C LEU A 97 11.84 -17.22 -3.41
N THR A 98 12.82 -16.80 -4.19
CA THR A 98 13.50 -17.68 -5.14
C THR A 98 14.63 -18.39 -4.41
N ALA A 99 14.29 -19.12 -3.35
CA ALA A 99 15.22 -20.09 -2.78
C ALA A 99 15.27 -21.27 -3.76
N LYS A 100 16.24 -21.25 -4.68
CA LYS A 100 16.65 -22.48 -5.34
C LYS A 100 17.27 -23.36 -4.26
N TRP A 101 16.51 -24.33 -3.77
CA TRP A 101 17.06 -25.43 -3.01
C TRP A 101 17.84 -26.30 -4.00
N SER A 102 19.16 -26.15 -4.02
CA SER A 102 20.01 -27.18 -4.61
C SER A 102 20.09 -28.31 -3.58
N VAL A 103 19.47 -29.44 -3.91
CA VAL A 103 19.81 -30.74 -3.31
C VAL A 103 21.16 -31.17 -3.89
#